data_AF-A0AB33EIG8-F1
#
_entry.id   AF-A0AB33EIG8-F1
#
_cell.length_a   1.000
_cell.length_b   1.000
_cell.length_c   1.000
_cell.angle_alpha   90.00
_cell.angle_beta   90.00
_cell.angle_gamma   90.00
#
_symmetry.space_group_name_H-M   'P 1'
#
loop_
_entity.id
_entity.type
_entity.pdbx_description
1 polymer ?
#
loop_
_entity_poly.entity_id
_entity_poly.type
_entity_poly.pdbx_seq_one_letter_code
_entity_poly.pdbx_strand_id
1 'polypeptide(L)'
;MSKRWTLGVFFIVVLLGAYVVSARFMVHQQLYAYWQTLWHGNQAPDKNIWLPDYKAVIQAKPVADITNLSGIAYDPDHDRLLGITNGGPMQIVAMNRNGDLLERYPLIGFQDTEGLAYLGNGRVVIADEQLQRLYVVTLPDSPGPIHVENTPFVAIEINLSEHNKGFEGVTYDAANDRIFAIKERDPRQLFTVTGMLASIGSPLQVHIQDLTHWIDRSVSGLDLSEGYYDPRTGHLLLLSEQSNNVTELDQDGNFVSFRSLLGLNDLKKTIPQAEGMTMDTSGELYIVSEPNLFYRFSKSKAAVAENQQKQ
;
A
#
# COMPACT_ATOMS: atom_id res chain seq x y z
N MET A 1 53.91 -1.44 8.77
CA MET A 1 52.69 -1.37 9.61
C MET A 1 52.68 -2.55 10.55
N SER A 2 52.37 -2.37 11.84
CA SER A 2 52.16 -3.54 12.72
C SER A 2 50.88 -4.27 12.29
N LYS A 3 50.83 -5.61 12.46
CA LYS A 3 49.64 -6.42 12.13
C LYS A 3 48.36 -5.91 12.83
N ARG A 4 48.52 -5.29 14.00
CA ARG A 4 47.44 -4.64 14.76
C ARG A 4 46.90 -3.38 14.07
N TRP A 5 47.78 -2.59 13.46
CA TRP A 5 47.36 -1.38 12.74
C TRP A 5 46.63 -1.72 11.43
N THR A 6 47.11 -2.72 10.67
CA THR A 6 46.39 -3.21 9.48
C THR A 6 45.02 -3.80 9.83
N LEU A 7 44.92 -4.54 10.94
CA LEU A 7 43.63 -5.10 11.39
C LEU A 7 42.65 -4.01 11.83
N GLY A 8 43.14 -2.96 12.51
CA GLY A 8 42.32 -1.81 12.90
C GLY A 8 41.81 -1.01 11.69
N VAL A 9 42.66 -0.76 10.70
CA VAL A 9 42.25 -0.09 9.45
C VAL A 9 41.21 -0.92 8.70
N PHE A 10 41.44 -2.24 8.57
CA PHE A 10 40.48 -3.14 7.94
C PHE A 10 39.11 -3.10 8.64
N PHE A 11 39.08 -3.15 9.96
CA PHE A 11 37.85 -3.07 10.74
C PHE A 11 37.09 -1.75 10.51
N ILE A 12 37.80 -0.61 10.47
CA ILE A 12 37.20 0.70 10.18
C ILE A 12 36.59 0.72 8.77
N VAL A 13 37.27 0.18 7.76
CA VAL A 13 36.75 0.11 6.38
C VAL A 13 35.48 -0.74 6.33
N VAL A 14 35.46 -1.88 7.03
CA VAL A 14 34.26 -2.73 7.13
C VAL A 14 33.10 -1.99 7.79
N LEU A 15 33.34 -1.27 8.90
CA LEU A 15 32.30 -0.49 9.57
C LEU A 15 31.78 0.66 8.70
N LEU A 16 32.65 1.37 8.00
CA LEU A 16 32.25 2.41 7.04
C LEU A 16 31.42 1.82 5.91
N GLY A 17 31.83 0.68 5.36
CA GLY A 17 31.06 -0.04 4.35
C GLY A 17 29.66 -0.43 4.87
N ALA A 18 29.60 -1.00 6.07
CA ALA A 18 28.33 -1.36 6.71
C ALA A 18 27.43 -0.13 6.97
N TYR A 19 28.01 1.00 7.39
CA TYR A 19 27.28 2.25 7.57
C TYR A 19 26.73 2.78 6.24
N VAL A 20 27.54 2.80 5.17
CA VAL A 20 27.10 3.26 3.85
C VAL A 20 25.95 2.38 3.32
N VAL A 21 26.06 1.06 3.44
CA VAL A 21 24.98 0.14 3.07
C VAL A 21 23.74 0.40 3.92
N SER A 22 23.90 0.54 5.24
CA SER A 22 22.79 0.79 6.15
C SER A 22 22.09 2.13 5.90
N ALA A 23 22.84 3.17 5.55
CA ALA A 23 22.31 4.48 5.18
C ALA A 23 21.60 4.44 3.83
N ARG A 24 22.18 3.75 2.84
CA ARG A 24 21.64 3.66 1.48
C ARG A 24 20.34 2.87 1.41
N PHE A 25 20.21 1.79 2.20
CA PHE A 25 19.06 0.88 2.17
C PHE A 25 18.16 1.02 3.41
N MET A 26 18.33 2.08 4.21
CA MET A 26 17.55 2.35 5.42
C MET A 26 17.53 1.20 6.45
N VAL A 27 18.53 0.32 6.45
CA VAL A 27 18.54 -0.89 7.30
C VAL A 27 18.43 -0.54 8.79
N HIS A 28 19.19 0.47 9.23
CA HIS A 28 19.12 0.93 10.62
C HIS A 28 17.75 1.52 11.01
N GLN A 29 17.06 2.18 10.09
CA GLN A 29 15.73 2.73 10.36
C GLN A 29 14.69 1.61 10.45
N GLN A 30 14.74 0.63 9.55
CA GLN A 30 13.87 -0.55 9.62
C GLN A 30 14.10 -1.36 10.91
N LEU A 31 15.37 -1.55 11.31
CA LEU A 31 15.70 -2.19 12.59
C LEU A 31 15.20 -1.38 13.79
N TYR A 32 15.32 -0.05 13.73
CA TYR A 32 14.77 0.84 14.75
C TYR A 32 13.25 0.73 14.84
N ALA A 33 12.52 0.78 13.71
CA ALA A 33 11.06 0.64 13.67
C ALA A 33 10.60 -0.72 14.19
N TYR A 34 11.30 -1.80 13.80
CA TYR A 34 11.06 -3.15 14.31
C TYR A 34 11.27 -3.23 15.83
N TRP A 35 12.39 -2.70 16.34
CA TRP A 35 12.66 -2.66 17.78
C TRP A 35 11.69 -1.77 18.54
N GLN A 36 11.34 -0.60 18.01
CA GLN A 36 10.36 0.30 18.61
C GLN A 36 9.01 -0.41 18.77
N THR A 37 8.58 -1.13 17.72
CA THR A 37 7.34 -1.92 17.72
C THR A 37 7.37 -3.03 18.78
N LEU A 38 8.47 -3.78 18.88
CA LEU A 38 8.60 -4.85 19.88
C LEU A 38 8.73 -4.33 21.31
N TRP A 39 9.49 -3.25 21.51
CA TRP A 39 9.81 -2.72 22.83
C TRP A 39 8.64 -1.99 23.45
N HIS A 40 7.97 -1.12 22.68
CA HIS A 40 6.80 -0.41 23.17
C HIS A 40 5.59 -1.34 23.22
N GLY A 41 5.45 -2.31 22.31
CA GLY A 41 4.25 -3.14 22.27
C GLY A 41 2.99 -2.32 21.97
N ASN A 42 1.83 -2.98 21.99
CA ASN A 42 0.58 -2.33 21.63
C ASN A 42 0.06 -1.44 22.77
N GLN A 43 0.36 -0.14 22.71
CA GLN A 43 -0.03 0.84 23.75
C GLN A 43 -1.52 1.22 23.68
N ALA A 44 -2.21 0.94 22.57
CA ALA A 44 -3.63 1.22 22.41
C ALA A 44 -4.33 0.10 21.61
N PRO A 45 -4.54 -1.09 22.20
CA PRO A 45 -5.00 -2.26 21.46
C PRO A 45 -6.37 -2.13 20.79
N ASP A 46 -7.25 -1.31 21.37
CA ASP A 46 -8.59 -1.04 20.82
C ASP A 46 -8.57 0.03 19.71
N LYS A 47 -7.44 0.72 19.51
CA LYS A 47 -7.27 1.79 18.51
C LYS A 47 -6.30 1.42 17.39
N ASN A 48 -5.37 0.49 17.63
CA ASN A 48 -4.34 0.12 16.67
C ASN A 48 -4.77 -1.10 15.85
N ILE A 49 -4.44 -1.08 14.57
CA ILE A 49 -4.45 -2.27 13.71
C ILE A 49 -3.44 -3.28 14.30
N TRP A 50 -2.24 -2.78 14.62
CA TRP A 50 -1.13 -3.52 15.21
C TRP A 50 -0.62 -4.66 14.33
N LEU A 51 0.19 -4.29 13.35
CA LEU A 51 0.73 -5.18 12.31
C LEU A 51 1.52 -6.43 12.79
N PRO A 52 2.19 -6.43 13.97
CA PRO A 52 2.87 -7.64 14.47
C PRO A 52 1.95 -8.84 14.70
N ASP A 53 0.66 -8.60 14.95
CA ASP A 53 -0.31 -9.66 15.23
C ASP A 53 -0.77 -10.41 13.98
N TYR A 54 -0.51 -9.87 12.80
CA TYR A 54 -0.91 -10.47 11.54
C TYR A 54 0.01 -11.64 11.18
N LYS A 55 -0.58 -12.74 10.72
CA LYS A 55 0.13 -13.96 10.32
C LYS A 55 -0.34 -14.41 8.95
N ALA A 56 0.61 -14.74 8.08
CA ALA A 56 0.34 -15.16 6.72
C ALA A 56 -0.39 -16.52 6.71
N VAL A 57 -1.61 -16.54 6.17
CA VAL A 57 -2.44 -17.75 6.02
C VAL A 57 -2.48 -18.25 4.57
N ILE A 58 -2.42 -17.34 3.60
CA ILE A 58 -2.17 -17.66 2.19
C ILE A 58 -0.86 -16.98 1.81
N GLN A 59 0.06 -17.71 1.20
CA GLN A 59 1.38 -17.21 0.83
C GLN A 59 1.68 -17.55 -0.61
N ALA A 60 2.06 -16.53 -1.40
CA ALA A 60 2.54 -16.66 -2.76
C ALA A 60 1.63 -17.52 -3.65
N LYS A 61 0.31 -17.41 -3.50
CA LYS A 61 -0.64 -18.11 -4.36
C LYS A 61 -0.71 -17.36 -5.69
N PRO A 62 -0.37 -17.97 -6.84
CA PRO A 62 -0.53 -17.31 -8.13
C PRO A 62 -2.03 -17.11 -8.41
N VAL A 63 -2.40 -15.91 -8.83
CA VAL A 63 -3.72 -15.63 -9.41
C VAL A 63 -3.69 -16.13 -10.85
N ALA A 64 -4.48 -17.16 -11.12
CA ALA A 64 -4.51 -17.80 -12.43
C ALA A 64 -4.92 -16.81 -13.53
N ASP A 65 -4.28 -16.92 -14.70
CA ASP A 65 -4.56 -16.12 -15.89
C ASP A 65 -4.43 -14.59 -15.70
N ILE A 66 -3.65 -14.16 -14.70
CA ILE A 66 -3.30 -12.76 -14.43
C ILE A 66 -1.78 -12.60 -14.45
N THR A 67 -1.32 -11.46 -14.92
CA THR A 67 0.07 -10.98 -14.87
C THR A 67 0.04 -9.46 -14.70
N ASN A 68 1.13 -8.89 -14.19
CA ASN A 68 1.28 -7.46 -13.92
C ASN A 68 0.15 -6.91 -13.03
N LEU A 69 -0.12 -7.62 -11.92
CA LEU A 69 -1.10 -7.23 -10.91
C LEU A 69 -0.48 -6.18 -9.98
N SER A 70 -0.91 -4.93 -10.12
CA SER A 70 -0.34 -3.75 -9.45
C SER A 70 -1.10 -3.42 -8.18
N GLY A 71 -2.38 -3.03 -8.26
CA GLY A 71 -3.19 -2.65 -7.10
C GLY A 71 -4.24 -3.68 -6.65
N ILE A 72 -4.75 -3.51 -5.42
CA ILE A 72 -5.89 -4.28 -4.89
C ILE A 72 -6.75 -3.45 -3.93
N ALA A 73 -8.07 -3.59 -4.02
CA ALA A 73 -9.06 -2.98 -3.14
C ALA A 73 -10.11 -4.01 -2.69
N TYR A 74 -10.76 -3.77 -1.56
CA TYR A 74 -11.93 -4.55 -1.14
C TYR A 74 -13.22 -3.83 -1.55
N ASP A 75 -14.13 -4.58 -2.19
CA ASP A 75 -15.49 -4.17 -2.55
C ASP A 75 -16.47 -4.75 -1.51
N PRO A 76 -16.83 -3.99 -0.46
CA PRO A 76 -17.74 -4.44 0.58
C PRO A 76 -19.17 -4.68 0.08
N ASP A 77 -19.59 -4.03 -1.02
CA ASP A 77 -20.95 -4.15 -1.54
C ASP A 77 -21.21 -5.56 -2.11
N HIS A 78 -20.16 -6.24 -2.59
CA HIS A 78 -20.23 -7.60 -3.15
C HIS A 78 -19.38 -8.64 -2.41
N ASP A 79 -18.76 -8.28 -1.29
CA ASP A 79 -17.84 -9.12 -0.52
C ASP A 79 -16.74 -9.79 -1.37
N ARG A 80 -16.05 -8.99 -2.18
CA ARG A 80 -15.01 -9.44 -3.11
C ARG A 80 -13.81 -8.51 -3.10
N LEU A 81 -12.70 -9.00 -3.64
CA LEU A 81 -11.50 -8.19 -3.90
C LEU A 81 -11.52 -7.73 -5.35
N LEU A 82 -11.07 -6.51 -5.59
CA LEU A 82 -10.81 -5.96 -6.91
C LEU A 82 -9.31 -5.81 -7.06
N GLY A 83 -8.72 -6.34 -8.13
CA GLY A 83 -7.34 -6.08 -8.52
C GLY A 83 -7.28 -5.22 -9.78
N ILE A 84 -6.17 -4.53 -10.00
CA ILE A 84 -5.91 -3.80 -11.25
C ILE A 84 -4.58 -4.24 -11.85
N THR A 85 -4.47 -4.21 -13.17
CA THR A 85 -3.24 -4.59 -13.87
C THR A 85 -2.69 -3.44 -14.71
N ASN A 86 -1.39 -3.18 -14.63
CA ASN A 86 -0.69 -2.10 -15.35
C ASN A 86 -0.13 -2.51 -16.73
N GLY A 87 -0.03 -3.82 -17.02
CA GLY A 87 0.62 -4.30 -18.24
C GLY A 87 -0.05 -5.51 -18.89
N GLY A 88 0.09 -5.65 -20.21
CA GLY A 88 -0.66 -6.65 -20.99
C GLY A 88 -2.09 -6.19 -21.23
N PRO A 89 -3.14 -7.01 -21.00
CA PRO A 89 -4.51 -6.51 -20.98
C PRO A 89 -4.76 -5.72 -19.68
N MET A 90 -4.70 -4.38 -19.76
CA MET A 90 -5.14 -3.50 -18.66
C MET A 90 -6.61 -3.75 -18.34
N GLN A 91 -6.90 -4.07 -17.08
CA GLN A 91 -8.23 -4.43 -16.62
C GLN A 91 -8.33 -4.28 -15.10
N ILE A 92 -9.55 -4.08 -14.61
CA ILE A 92 -9.90 -4.43 -13.24
C ILE A 92 -10.35 -5.89 -13.23
N VAL A 93 -9.96 -6.65 -12.23
CA VAL A 93 -10.42 -8.03 -12.03
C VAL A 93 -11.11 -8.16 -10.69
N ALA A 94 -12.20 -8.91 -10.63
CA ALA A 94 -12.80 -9.29 -9.36
C ALA A 94 -12.27 -10.67 -8.94
N MET A 95 -11.96 -10.83 -7.67
CA MET A 95 -11.49 -12.08 -7.06
C MET A 95 -12.27 -12.34 -5.77
N ASN A 96 -12.42 -13.61 -5.39
CA ASN A 96 -12.87 -13.94 -4.04
C ASN A 96 -11.77 -13.64 -3.00
N ARG A 97 -12.10 -13.75 -1.71
CA ARG A 97 -11.15 -13.55 -0.59
C ARG A 97 -10.03 -14.60 -0.46
N ASN A 98 -9.99 -15.58 -1.38
CA ASN A 98 -8.90 -16.55 -1.50
C ASN A 98 -8.00 -16.26 -2.72
N GLY A 99 -8.25 -15.19 -3.48
CA GLY A 99 -7.49 -14.86 -4.69
C GLY A 99 -7.86 -15.73 -5.90
N ASP A 100 -9.06 -16.30 -5.94
CA ASP A 100 -9.59 -16.93 -7.16
C ASP A 100 -10.35 -15.90 -7.99
N LEU A 101 -10.03 -15.84 -9.28
CA LEU A 101 -10.65 -14.94 -10.24
C LEU A 101 -12.15 -15.22 -10.43
N LEU A 102 -12.95 -14.16 -10.46
CA LEU A 102 -14.39 -14.19 -10.66
C LEU A 102 -14.79 -13.51 -11.98
N GLU A 103 -14.33 -12.27 -12.18
CA GLU A 103 -14.77 -11.41 -13.27
C GLU A 103 -13.64 -10.51 -13.77
N ARG A 104 -13.83 -9.93 -14.97
CA ARG A 104 -12.87 -9.03 -15.62
C ARG A 104 -13.59 -7.84 -16.22
N TYR A 105 -12.98 -6.67 -16.09
CA TYR A 105 -13.46 -5.40 -16.61
C TYR A 105 -12.31 -4.75 -17.39
N PRO A 106 -12.21 -4.98 -18.72
CA PRO A 106 -11.14 -4.40 -19.54
C PRO A 106 -11.12 -2.87 -19.45
N LEU A 107 -9.94 -2.29 -19.26
CA LEU A 107 -9.74 -0.84 -19.21
C LEU A 107 -9.28 -0.36 -20.60
N ILE A 108 -10.09 0.50 -21.23
CA ILE A 108 -9.85 0.97 -22.59
C ILE A 108 -9.48 2.46 -22.57
N GLY A 109 -8.28 2.76 -23.09
CA GLY A 109 -7.76 4.13 -23.25
C GLY A 109 -6.96 4.68 -22.05
N PHE A 110 -6.88 3.94 -20.95
CA PHE A 110 -5.94 4.20 -19.86
C PHE A 110 -4.49 4.00 -20.33
N GLN A 111 -3.51 4.60 -19.65
CA GLN A 111 -2.10 4.53 -20.07
C GLN A 111 -1.28 3.60 -19.18
N ASP A 112 -1.31 3.84 -17.86
CA ASP A 112 -0.39 3.20 -16.91
C ASP A 112 -1.07 3.04 -15.54
N THR A 113 -1.98 2.07 -15.42
CA THR A 113 -2.85 1.96 -14.24
C THR A 113 -2.21 1.17 -13.10
N GLU A 114 -1.90 1.84 -12.00
CA GLU A 114 -1.18 1.23 -10.87
C GLU A 114 -2.08 1.00 -9.67
N GLY A 115 -2.55 2.07 -9.03
CA GLY A 115 -3.33 2.02 -7.80
C GLY A 115 -4.83 1.88 -8.01
N LEU A 116 -5.51 1.22 -7.07
CA LEU A 116 -6.96 1.06 -7.06
C LEU A 116 -7.52 1.21 -5.64
N ALA A 117 -8.54 2.05 -5.46
CA ALA A 117 -9.30 2.09 -4.20
C ALA A 117 -10.82 2.14 -4.43
N TYR A 118 -11.56 1.54 -3.50
CA TYR A 118 -13.02 1.52 -3.54
C TYR A 118 -13.61 2.79 -2.92
N LEU A 119 -14.56 3.41 -3.63
CA LEU A 119 -15.21 4.67 -3.24
C LEU A 119 -16.66 4.49 -2.76
N GLY A 120 -17.18 3.26 -2.76
CA GLY A 120 -18.58 2.97 -2.41
C GLY A 120 -19.55 3.05 -3.59
N ASN A 121 -20.61 2.24 -3.54
CA ASN A 121 -21.67 2.17 -4.55
C ASN A 121 -21.13 1.80 -5.94
N GLY A 122 -20.29 0.77 -6.00
CA GLY A 122 -19.68 0.30 -7.24
C GLY A 122 -18.68 1.27 -7.89
N ARG A 123 -18.27 2.33 -7.20
CA ARG A 123 -17.26 3.28 -7.71
C ARG A 123 -15.87 2.96 -7.20
N VAL A 124 -14.89 3.23 -8.03
CA VAL A 124 -13.46 3.08 -7.72
C VAL A 124 -12.70 4.32 -8.17
N VAL A 125 -11.59 4.61 -7.50
CA VAL A 125 -10.56 5.50 -8.02
C VAL A 125 -9.41 4.66 -8.58
N ILE A 126 -8.93 5.03 -9.76
CA ILE A 126 -7.76 4.45 -10.43
C ILE A 126 -6.66 5.51 -10.48
N ALA A 127 -5.47 5.17 -10.01
CA ALA A 127 -4.28 5.97 -10.25
C ALA A 127 -3.65 5.58 -11.59
N ASP A 128 -3.43 6.59 -12.45
CA ASP A 128 -2.67 6.45 -13.69
C ASP A 128 -1.32 7.16 -13.50
N GLU A 129 -0.26 6.37 -13.51
CA GLU A 129 1.07 6.79 -13.08
C GLU A 129 1.66 7.81 -14.04
N GLN A 130 1.76 7.43 -15.32
CA GLN A 130 2.35 8.26 -16.36
C GLN A 130 1.62 9.59 -16.54
N LEU A 131 0.29 9.61 -16.39
CA LEU A 131 -0.50 10.84 -16.54
C LEU A 131 -0.67 11.63 -15.23
N GLN A 132 -0.25 11.10 -14.08
CA GLN A 132 -0.50 11.64 -12.74
C GLN A 132 -1.97 12.03 -12.52
N ARG A 133 -2.87 11.10 -12.87
CA ARG A 133 -4.33 11.29 -12.79
C ARG A 133 -4.97 10.30 -11.83
N LEU A 134 -6.00 10.78 -11.16
CA LEU A 134 -6.91 9.95 -10.36
C LEU A 134 -8.27 9.95 -11.06
N TYR A 135 -8.59 8.85 -11.72
CA TYR A 135 -9.86 8.67 -12.43
C TYR A 135 -10.91 8.09 -11.49
N VAL A 136 -12.12 8.65 -11.46
CA VAL A 136 -13.26 8.07 -10.74
C VAL A 136 -14.17 7.33 -11.71
N VAL A 137 -14.20 6.02 -11.57
CA VAL A 137 -14.90 5.09 -12.45
C VAL A 137 -16.07 4.44 -11.71
N THR A 138 -17.18 4.23 -12.40
CA THR A 138 -18.25 3.34 -11.91
C THR A 138 -18.12 1.99 -12.60
N LEU A 139 -18.01 0.92 -11.83
CA LEU A 139 -17.98 -0.44 -12.36
C LEU A 139 -19.34 -0.77 -12.99
N PRO A 140 -19.37 -1.36 -14.20
CA PRO A 140 -20.61 -1.84 -14.78
C PRO A 140 -21.22 -2.99 -13.95
N ASP A 141 -22.56 -3.08 -13.92
CA ASP A 141 -23.30 -4.14 -13.21
C ASP A 141 -23.00 -5.56 -13.75
N SER A 142 -22.42 -5.66 -14.94
CA SER A 142 -22.01 -6.92 -15.56
C SER A 142 -20.62 -6.77 -16.19
N PRO A 143 -19.79 -7.84 -16.21
CA PRO A 143 -18.45 -7.78 -16.78
C PRO A 143 -18.44 -7.19 -18.19
N GLY A 144 -17.65 -6.14 -18.40
CA GLY A 144 -17.64 -5.38 -19.65
C GLY A 144 -16.52 -4.33 -19.65
N PRO A 145 -16.23 -3.74 -20.82
CA PRO A 145 -15.18 -2.74 -20.94
C PRO A 145 -15.56 -1.43 -20.24
N ILE A 146 -14.57 -0.82 -19.61
CA ILE A 146 -14.62 0.51 -19.03
C ILE A 146 -13.79 1.42 -19.92
N HIS A 147 -14.41 2.43 -20.51
CA HIS A 147 -13.75 3.39 -21.37
C HIS A 147 -13.37 4.63 -20.58
N VAL A 148 -12.13 5.10 -20.73
CA VAL A 148 -11.64 6.31 -20.06
C VAL A 148 -12.38 7.57 -20.53
N GLU A 149 -12.98 7.53 -21.73
CA GLU A 149 -13.70 8.66 -22.33
C GLU A 149 -14.80 9.19 -21.40
N ASN A 150 -14.77 10.50 -21.13
CA ASN A 150 -15.70 11.19 -20.22
C ASN A 150 -15.65 10.72 -18.75
N THR A 151 -14.63 9.96 -18.35
CA THR A 151 -14.41 9.61 -16.94
C THR A 151 -13.93 10.84 -16.17
N PRO A 152 -14.61 11.26 -15.08
CA PRO A 152 -14.12 12.35 -14.24
C PRO A 152 -12.75 12.03 -13.65
N PHE A 153 -11.84 12.99 -13.67
CA PHE A 153 -10.52 12.85 -13.06
C PHE A 153 -10.06 14.15 -12.41
N VAL A 154 -9.12 14.01 -11.49
CA VAL A 154 -8.24 15.12 -11.10
C VAL A 154 -6.82 14.79 -11.55
N ALA A 155 -6.14 15.78 -12.12
CA ALA A 155 -4.73 15.69 -12.45
C ALA A 155 -3.95 16.50 -11.42
N ILE A 156 -2.90 15.91 -10.85
CA ILE A 156 -2.00 16.59 -9.91
C ILE A 156 -0.60 16.41 -10.47
N GLU A 157 -0.25 17.28 -11.42
CA GLU A 157 1.06 17.24 -12.08
C GLU A 157 2.10 17.96 -11.22
N ILE A 158 2.86 17.19 -10.45
CA ILE A 158 3.83 17.69 -9.47
C ILE A 158 5.12 16.88 -9.55
N ASN A 159 6.27 17.58 -9.42
CA ASN A 159 7.59 16.96 -9.49
C ASN A 159 7.70 15.93 -10.63
N LEU A 160 7.26 16.33 -11.83
CA LEU A 160 7.22 15.47 -13.00
C LEU A 160 8.61 14.86 -13.26
N SER A 161 8.63 13.56 -13.49
CA SER A 161 9.82 12.78 -13.80
C SER A 161 9.73 12.29 -15.24
N GLU A 162 10.84 12.31 -15.97
CA GLU A 162 10.90 11.74 -17.33
C GLU A 162 10.85 10.20 -17.36
N HIS A 163 10.80 9.54 -16.19
CA HIS A 163 11.01 8.09 -16.05
C HIS A 163 9.80 7.33 -15.46
N ASN A 164 8.55 7.78 -15.63
CA ASN A 164 7.34 7.21 -14.99
C ASN A 164 7.55 7.01 -13.48
N LYS A 165 7.36 8.10 -12.72
CA LYS A 165 7.42 8.08 -11.24
C LYS A 165 6.28 8.90 -10.67
N GLY A 166 5.07 8.57 -11.14
CA GLY A 166 3.83 9.27 -10.84
C GLY A 166 3.12 8.67 -9.63
N PHE A 167 1.78 8.70 -9.66
CA PHE A 167 0.99 8.09 -8.60
C PHE A 167 0.92 6.58 -8.78
N GLU A 168 1.31 5.88 -7.73
CA GLU A 168 1.46 4.42 -7.70
C GLU A 168 0.39 3.83 -6.79
N GLY A 169 0.32 4.34 -5.56
CA GLY A 169 -0.70 3.96 -4.60
C GLY A 169 -1.87 4.94 -4.51
N VAL A 170 -3.04 4.42 -4.15
CA VAL A 170 -4.22 5.22 -3.82
C VAL A 170 -5.07 4.53 -2.76
N THR A 171 -5.58 5.28 -1.78
CA THR A 171 -6.59 4.78 -0.83
C THR A 171 -7.64 5.84 -0.53
N TYR A 172 -8.76 5.44 0.10
CA TYR A 172 -9.90 6.31 0.34
C TYR A 172 -10.41 6.27 1.78
N ASP A 173 -10.61 7.47 2.33
CA ASP A 173 -11.36 7.73 3.54
C ASP A 173 -12.77 8.18 3.16
N ALA A 174 -13.70 7.23 3.18
CA ALA A 174 -15.08 7.45 2.76
C ALA A 174 -15.86 8.39 3.68
N ALA A 175 -15.49 8.50 4.97
CA ALA A 175 -16.20 9.36 5.92
C ALA A 175 -15.96 10.85 5.63
N ASN A 176 -14.80 11.18 5.06
CA ASN A 176 -14.38 12.55 4.80
C ASN A 176 -14.28 12.90 3.31
N ASP A 177 -14.71 11.99 2.42
CA ASP A 177 -14.50 12.09 0.97
C ASP A 177 -13.06 12.46 0.59
N ARG A 178 -12.10 11.70 1.13
CA ARG A 178 -10.68 12.03 1.07
C ARG A 178 -9.88 10.89 0.47
N ILE A 179 -9.36 11.10 -0.73
CA ILE A 179 -8.43 10.19 -1.41
C ILE A 179 -7.02 10.51 -0.93
N PHE A 180 -6.24 9.51 -0.55
CA PHE A 180 -4.80 9.61 -0.38
C PHE A 180 -4.12 9.16 -1.67
N ALA A 181 -3.33 10.03 -2.29
CA ALA A 181 -2.59 9.76 -3.52
C ALA A 181 -1.09 9.68 -3.20
N ILE A 182 -0.47 8.57 -3.60
CA ILE A 182 0.88 8.18 -3.17
C ILE A 182 1.80 8.17 -4.39
N LYS A 183 2.87 8.96 -4.33
CA LYS A 183 3.92 8.98 -5.36
C LYS A 183 5.11 8.16 -4.87
N GLU A 184 5.53 7.15 -5.64
CA GLU A 184 6.49 6.12 -5.21
C GLU A 184 7.80 6.71 -4.71
N ARG A 185 8.51 7.47 -5.57
CA ARG A 185 9.85 7.98 -5.29
C ARG A 185 10.26 9.13 -6.21
N ASP A 186 11.43 9.69 -5.95
CA ASP A 186 12.06 10.81 -6.69
C ASP A 186 11.14 12.03 -6.93
N PRO A 187 10.66 12.71 -5.87
CA PRO A 187 10.68 12.31 -4.46
C PRO A 187 9.46 11.43 -4.11
N ARG A 188 9.52 10.74 -2.95
CA ARG A 188 8.34 10.10 -2.35
C ARG A 188 7.39 11.18 -1.86
N GLN A 189 6.10 11.07 -2.12
CA GLN A 189 5.14 12.08 -1.69
C GLN A 189 3.78 11.46 -1.32
N LEU A 190 3.07 12.13 -0.41
CA LEU A 190 1.73 11.76 0.01
C LEU A 190 0.83 12.99 -0.07
N PHE A 191 -0.24 12.91 -0.84
CA PHE A 191 -1.24 13.96 -0.95
C PHE A 191 -2.59 13.47 -0.51
N THR A 192 -3.44 14.38 -0.04
CA THR A 192 -4.87 14.12 0.07
C THR A 192 -5.66 14.98 -0.89
N VAL A 193 -6.67 14.40 -1.51
CA VAL A 193 -7.64 15.04 -2.39
C VAL A 193 -9.01 14.89 -1.74
N THR A 194 -9.54 15.98 -1.20
CA THR A 194 -10.82 15.99 -0.47
C THR A 194 -11.92 16.59 -1.33
N GLY A 195 -13.11 16.01 -1.33
CA GLY A 195 -14.29 16.52 -2.06
C GLY A 195 -14.41 16.04 -3.50
N MET A 196 -13.59 15.06 -3.90
CA MET A 196 -13.58 14.54 -5.28
C MET A 196 -14.91 13.86 -5.63
N LEU A 197 -15.40 12.94 -4.79
CA LEU A 197 -16.64 12.23 -5.06
C LEU A 197 -17.85 13.17 -5.02
N ALA A 198 -17.88 14.10 -4.06
CA ALA A 198 -18.92 15.12 -3.93
C ALA A 198 -18.99 16.07 -5.14
N SER A 199 -17.86 16.26 -5.84
CA SER A 199 -17.78 17.11 -7.04
C SER A 199 -18.32 16.44 -8.30
N ILE A 200 -18.57 15.13 -8.31
CA ILE A 200 -19.09 14.43 -9.50
C ILE A 200 -20.55 14.81 -9.73
N GLY A 201 -20.82 15.48 -10.86
CA GLY A 201 -22.16 15.98 -11.20
C GLY A 201 -22.57 17.25 -10.45
N SER A 202 -21.65 17.86 -9.71
CA SER A 202 -21.83 19.11 -8.95
C SER A 202 -20.71 20.11 -9.29
N PRO A 203 -20.76 21.38 -8.83
CA PRO A 203 -19.62 22.28 -8.99
C PRO A 203 -18.35 21.72 -8.36
N LEU A 204 -17.24 21.77 -9.10
CA LEU A 204 -15.95 21.25 -8.67
C LEU A 204 -15.45 21.98 -7.41
N GLN A 205 -15.33 21.25 -6.31
CA GLN A 205 -14.83 21.73 -5.02
C GLN A 205 -13.89 20.69 -4.44
N VAL A 206 -12.61 20.80 -4.82
CA VAL A 206 -11.56 19.89 -4.39
C VAL A 206 -10.51 20.64 -3.58
N HIS A 207 -10.10 20.05 -2.46
CA HIS A 207 -8.98 20.54 -1.65
C HIS A 207 -7.83 19.53 -1.71
N ILE A 208 -6.65 20.01 -2.12
CA ILE A 208 -5.43 19.20 -2.16
C ILE A 208 -4.51 19.65 -1.02
N GLN A 209 -4.04 18.69 -0.21
CA GLN A 209 -3.10 18.92 0.88
C GLN A 209 -1.87 18.02 0.72
N ASP A 210 -0.69 18.59 0.93
CA ASP A 210 0.58 17.86 0.97
C ASP A 210 0.85 17.33 2.38
N LEU A 211 0.93 16.00 2.51
CA LEU A 211 1.24 15.27 3.74
C LEU A 211 2.60 14.56 3.66
N THR A 212 3.49 14.97 2.76
CA THR A 212 4.84 14.39 2.60
C THR A 212 5.63 14.40 3.92
N HIS A 213 5.40 15.40 4.78
CA HIS A 213 6.02 15.45 6.11
C HIS A 213 5.64 14.27 7.05
N TRP A 214 4.51 13.59 6.82
CA TRP A 214 4.14 12.38 7.56
C TRP A 214 5.07 11.22 7.20
N ILE A 215 5.28 11.00 5.90
CA ILE A 215 6.12 9.89 5.41
C ILE A 215 7.60 10.13 5.68
N ASP A 216 8.08 11.38 5.59
CA ASP A 216 9.47 11.74 5.91
C ASP A 216 9.80 11.51 7.38
N ARG A 217 8.83 11.74 8.27
CA ARG A 217 8.98 11.57 9.72
C ARG A 217 8.84 10.12 10.15
N SER A 218 7.91 9.37 9.58
CA SER A 218 7.38 8.15 10.21
C SER A 218 7.51 6.88 9.37
N VAL A 219 7.91 6.97 8.09
CA VAL A 219 8.03 5.79 7.22
C VAL A 219 9.49 5.47 6.91
N SER A 220 9.92 4.29 7.34
CA SER A 220 11.25 3.73 7.06
C SER A 220 11.23 2.90 5.77
N GLY A 221 11.19 3.59 4.63
CA GLY A 221 11.11 2.98 3.30
C GLY A 221 11.86 3.77 2.22
N LEU A 222 12.37 3.10 1.20
CA LEU A 222 13.04 3.71 0.05
C LEU A 222 12.04 4.28 -0.97
N ASP A 223 10.82 3.77 -0.93
CA ASP A 223 9.72 3.95 -1.88
C ASP A 223 8.37 3.86 -1.14
N LEU A 224 7.27 4.05 -1.88
CA LEU A 224 5.90 3.81 -1.44
C LEU A 224 5.11 3.19 -2.60
N SER A 225 4.73 1.91 -2.50
CA SER A 225 3.99 1.24 -3.57
C SER A 225 2.48 1.33 -3.40
N GLU A 226 1.96 1.27 -2.16
CA GLU A 226 0.51 1.36 -1.93
C GLU A 226 0.16 1.90 -0.53
N GLY A 227 -1.09 2.31 -0.33
CA GLY A 227 -1.65 2.61 0.97
C GLY A 227 -3.01 1.98 1.23
N TYR A 228 -3.38 1.89 2.51
CA TYR A 228 -4.74 1.52 2.91
C TYR A 228 -5.17 2.35 4.11
N TYR A 229 -6.28 3.07 3.99
CA TYR A 229 -6.91 3.78 5.08
C TYR A 229 -7.92 2.86 5.76
N ASP A 230 -7.74 2.58 7.03
CA ASP A 230 -8.66 1.73 7.79
C ASP A 230 -9.74 2.60 8.45
N PRO A 231 -11.02 2.51 8.02
CA PRO A 231 -12.08 3.36 8.56
C PRO A 231 -12.45 3.04 10.02
N ARG A 232 -11.99 1.91 10.57
CA ARG A 232 -12.30 1.51 11.95
C ARG A 232 -11.40 2.23 12.96
N THR A 233 -10.15 2.45 12.60
CA THR A 233 -9.14 3.11 13.46
C THR A 233 -8.82 4.53 12.99
N GLY A 234 -9.08 4.84 11.73
CA GLY A 234 -8.65 6.05 11.05
C GLY A 234 -7.15 6.05 10.73
N HIS A 235 -6.48 4.91 10.86
CA HIS A 235 -5.04 4.77 10.59
C HIS A 235 -4.77 4.56 9.10
N LEU A 236 -3.56 4.94 8.69
CA LEU A 236 -3.06 4.74 7.33
C LEU A 236 -1.96 3.68 7.36
N LEU A 237 -2.15 2.60 6.59
CA LEU A 237 -1.09 1.65 6.27
C LEU A 237 -0.38 2.12 5.01
N LEU A 238 0.95 2.01 4.99
CA LEU A 238 1.79 2.31 3.82
C LEU A 238 2.71 1.14 3.54
N LEU A 239 2.70 0.69 2.28
CA LEU A 239 3.51 -0.41 1.75
C LEU A 239 4.75 0.15 1.06
N SER A 240 5.89 -0.52 1.23
CA SER A 240 7.14 -0.25 0.52
C SER A 240 7.65 -1.56 -0.08
N GLU A 241 7.73 -1.61 -1.40
CA GLU A 241 8.22 -2.74 -2.19
C GLU A 241 9.73 -2.92 -1.93
N GLN A 242 10.51 -1.87 -2.16
CA GLN A 242 11.98 -1.95 -2.09
C GLN A 242 12.49 -2.18 -0.66
N SER A 243 11.71 -1.79 0.34
CA SER A 243 12.04 -2.00 1.74
C SER A 243 11.31 -3.17 2.38
N ASN A 244 10.47 -3.90 1.62
CA ASN A 244 9.79 -5.11 2.04
C ASN A 244 9.09 -4.94 3.40
N ASN A 245 8.28 -3.89 3.55
CA ASN A 245 7.58 -3.65 4.81
C ASN A 245 6.24 -2.93 4.65
N VAL A 246 5.43 -3.03 5.70
CA VAL A 246 4.23 -2.23 5.91
C VAL A 246 4.41 -1.41 7.19
N THR A 247 4.10 -0.12 7.11
CA THR A 247 4.11 0.81 8.24
C THR A 247 2.69 1.28 8.54
N GLU A 248 2.30 1.26 9.82
CA GLU A 248 1.04 1.82 10.30
C GLU A 248 1.27 3.22 10.86
N LEU A 249 0.48 4.19 10.40
CA LEU A 249 0.44 5.57 10.89
C LEU A 249 -0.91 5.89 11.53
N ASP A 250 -0.90 6.66 12.61
CA ASP A 250 -2.13 7.19 13.21
C ASP A 250 -2.74 8.34 12.37
N GLN A 251 -3.84 8.92 12.86
CA GLN A 251 -4.57 10.01 12.20
C GLN A 251 -3.78 11.31 12.05
N ASP A 252 -2.66 11.46 12.78
CA ASP A 252 -1.75 12.61 12.73
C ASP A 252 -0.45 12.27 11.96
N GLY A 253 -0.39 11.07 11.37
CA GLY A 253 0.75 10.56 10.62
C GLY A 253 1.91 10.12 11.50
N ASN A 254 1.70 9.82 12.79
CA ASN A 254 2.76 9.31 13.66
C ASN A 254 2.88 7.79 13.49
N PHE A 255 4.11 7.30 13.58
CA PHE A 255 4.39 5.87 13.55
C PHE A 255 3.70 5.11 14.69
N VAL A 256 2.99 4.02 14.35
CA VAL A 256 2.29 3.14 15.32
C VAL A 256 2.95 1.77 15.37
N SER A 257 3.04 1.08 14.23
CA SER A 257 3.58 -0.27 14.17
C SER A 257 4.21 -0.59 12.81
N PHE A 258 4.98 -1.67 12.78
CA PHE A 258 5.75 -2.10 11.62
C PHE A 258 5.59 -3.60 11.41
N ARG A 259 5.51 -4.02 10.15
CA ARG A 259 5.63 -5.42 9.74
C ARG A 259 6.62 -5.58 8.61
N SER A 260 7.60 -6.45 8.82
CA SER A 260 8.49 -6.90 7.74
C SER A 260 7.78 -7.93 6.86
N LEU A 261 8.02 -7.82 5.55
CA LEU A 261 7.62 -8.76 4.50
C LEU A 261 8.81 -9.63 4.04
N LEU A 262 9.95 -9.57 4.74
CA LEU A 262 11.07 -10.46 4.53
C LEU A 262 10.70 -11.90 4.91
N GLY A 263 11.38 -12.88 4.32
CA GLY A 263 11.22 -14.31 4.61
C GLY A 263 11.74 -14.70 5.99
N LEU A 264 11.04 -14.24 7.02
CA LEU A 264 11.33 -14.41 8.43
C LEU A 264 10.02 -14.72 9.17
N ASN A 265 10.13 -15.34 10.35
CA ASN A 265 8.99 -15.68 11.20
C ASN A 265 7.93 -16.53 10.47
N ASP A 266 6.78 -15.95 10.12
CA ASP A 266 5.65 -16.66 9.50
C ASP A 266 5.67 -16.68 7.97
N LEU A 267 6.49 -15.84 7.32
CA LEU A 267 6.68 -15.85 5.87
C LEU A 267 7.77 -16.84 5.45
N LYS A 268 7.45 -17.75 4.53
CA LYS A 268 8.41 -18.76 4.02
C LYS A 268 9.51 -18.16 3.15
N LYS A 269 9.20 -17.06 2.46
CA LYS A 269 10.08 -16.31 1.57
C LYS A 269 9.71 -14.83 1.66
N THR A 270 10.66 -13.97 1.32
CA THR A 270 10.41 -12.54 1.13
C THR A 270 9.36 -12.36 0.03
N ILE A 271 8.38 -11.48 0.26
CA ILE A 271 7.42 -11.08 -0.77
C ILE A 271 8.21 -10.24 -1.80
N PRO A 272 8.29 -10.65 -3.07
CA PRO A 272 9.30 -10.13 -3.97
C PRO A 272 9.06 -8.67 -4.39
N GLN A 273 7.87 -8.36 -4.91
CA GLN A 273 7.51 -7.05 -5.46
C GLN A 273 6.10 -6.70 -4.98
N ALA A 274 5.98 -6.26 -3.74
CA ALA A 274 4.66 -6.02 -3.13
C ALA A 274 4.12 -4.67 -3.59
N GLU A 275 3.12 -4.69 -4.48
CA GLU A 275 2.61 -3.48 -5.14
C GLU A 275 1.21 -3.07 -4.68
N GLY A 276 0.42 -3.98 -4.10
CA GLY A 276 -0.96 -3.68 -3.72
C GLY A 276 -1.31 -4.21 -2.34
N MET A 277 -2.13 -3.47 -1.59
CA MET A 277 -2.55 -3.80 -0.24
C MET A 277 -3.96 -3.31 0.06
N THR A 278 -4.76 -4.14 0.72
CA THR A 278 -6.08 -3.74 1.24
C THR A 278 -6.46 -4.55 2.47
N MET A 279 -7.50 -4.13 3.19
CA MET A 279 -8.14 -4.96 4.21
C MET A 279 -9.63 -5.11 3.98
N ASP A 280 -10.18 -6.26 4.37
CA ASP A 280 -11.63 -6.45 4.38
C ASP A 280 -12.28 -5.97 5.69
N THR A 281 -13.61 -6.02 5.72
CA THR A 281 -14.42 -5.65 6.89
C THR A 281 -14.18 -6.52 8.12
N SER A 282 -13.63 -7.73 7.95
CA SER A 282 -13.24 -8.62 9.05
C SER A 282 -11.85 -8.30 9.59
N GLY A 283 -11.10 -7.41 8.93
CA GLY A 283 -9.73 -7.06 9.27
C GLY A 283 -8.70 -8.07 8.78
N GLU A 284 -9.02 -8.86 7.76
CA GLU A 284 -7.99 -9.62 7.05
C GLU A 284 -7.19 -8.67 6.15
N LEU A 285 -5.86 -8.78 6.20
CA LEU A 285 -4.95 -7.99 5.36
C LEU A 285 -4.60 -8.79 4.11
N TYR A 286 -4.74 -8.17 2.95
CA TYR A 286 -4.44 -8.75 1.65
C TYR A 286 -3.30 -7.97 1.02
N ILE A 287 -2.35 -8.69 0.43
CA ILE A 287 -1.25 -8.11 -0.34
C ILE A 287 -1.15 -8.84 -1.67
N VAL A 288 -0.98 -8.09 -2.76
CA VAL A 288 -0.62 -8.62 -4.07
C VAL A 288 0.81 -8.26 -4.39
N SER A 289 1.47 -9.11 -5.17
CA SER A 289 2.85 -8.92 -5.55
C SER A 289 3.07 -9.35 -6.98
N GLU A 290 3.84 -8.59 -7.74
CA GLU A 290 4.13 -8.93 -9.12
C GLU A 290 4.86 -10.28 -9.28
N PRO A 291 4.62 -10.98 -10.41
CA PRO A 291 3.67 -10.62 -11.46
C PRO A 291 2.20 -10.90 -11.11
N ASN A 292 1.91 -11.79 -10.15
CA ASN A 292 0.53 -12.24 -9.86
C ASN A 292 0.37 -13.02 -8.54
N LEU A 293 1.23 -12.79 -7.54
CA LEU A 293 1.18 -13.50 -6.27
C LEU A 293 0.17 -12.86 -5.31
N PHE A 294 -0.65 -13.68 -4.69
CA PHE A 294 -1.64 -13.30 -3.70
C PHE A 294 -1.27 -13.79 -2.30
N TYR A 295 -1.43 -12.91 -1.32
CA TYR A 295 -1.19 -13.17 0.09
C TYR A 295 -2.40 -12.73 0.92
N ARG A 296 -2.69 -13.50 1.97
CA ARG A 296 -3.67 -13.13 3.00
C ARG A 296 -3.04 -13.30 4.36
N PHE A 297 -3.23 -12.33 5.23
CA PHE A 297 -2.79 -12.33 6.62
C PHE A 297 -3.98 -12.16 7.54
N SER A 298 -4.07 -13.04 8.53
CA SER A 298 -5.10 -12.98 9.56
C SER A 298 -4.50 -12.49 10.87
N LYS A 299 -5.24 -11.70 11.64
CA LYS A 299 -4.82 -11.35 13.00
C LYS A 299 -4.83 -12.60 13.88
N SER A 300 -3.73 -12.86 14.59
CA SER A 300 -3.57 -14.05 15.44
C SER A 300 -4.64 -14.09 16.53
N LYS A 301 -5.30 -15.25 16.71
CA LYS A 301 -6.31 -15.47 17.76
C LYS A 301 -5.76 -15.25 19.18
N ALA A 302 -4.47 -15.42 19.41
CA ALA A 302 -3.84 -15.15 20.71
C ALA A 302 -3.91 -13.66 21.08
N ALA A 303 -3.75 -12.76 20.10
CA ALA A 303 -3.87 -11.32 20.30
C ALA A 303 -5.32 -10.88 20.55
N VAL A 304 -6.28 -11.56 19.91
CA VAL A 304 -7.72 -11.33 20.16
C VAL A 304 -8.11 -11.74 21.59
N ALA A 305 -7.57 -12.85 22.10
CA ALA A 305 -7.84 -13.34 23.45
C ALA A 305 -7.16 -12.49 24.55
N GLU A 306 -5.95 -11.97 24.30
CA GLU A 306 -5.22 -11.16 25.29
C GLU A 306 -5.85 -9.78 25.50
N ASN A 307 -6.48 -9.21 24.47
CA ASN A 307 -7.26 -7.96 24.59
C ASN A 307 -8.60 -8.18 25.32
N GLN A 308 -9.24 -9.33 25.15
CA GLN A 308 -10.49 -9.66 25.85
C GLN A 308 -10.29 -10.00 27.34
N GLN A 309 -9.08 -10.36 27.76
CA GLN A 309 -8.76 -10.63 29.18
C GLN A 309 -8.31 -9.37 29.96
N LYS A 310 -8.04 -8.26 29.27
CA LYS A 310 -7.65 -6.98 29.89
C LYS A 310 -8.79 -5.96 29.96
N GLN A 311 -9.99 -6.32 29.50
CA GLN A 311 -11.26 -5.60 29.72
C GLN A 311 -12.01 -6.23 30.91
#